data_AF-A0A7C1XNY3-F1
#
_entry.id   AF-A0A7C1XNY3-F1
#
_cell.length_a   1.000
_cell.length_b   1.000
_cell.length_c   1.000
_cell.angle_alpha   90.00
_cell.angle_beta   90.00
_cell.angle_gamma   90.00
#
_symmetry.space_group_name_H-M   'P 1'
#
loop_
_entity.id
_entity.type
_entity.pdbx_description
1 polymer ?
#
loop_
_entity_poly.entity_id
_entity_poly.type
_entity_poly.pdbx_seq_one_letter_code
_entity_poly.pdbx_strand_id
1 'polypeptide(L)'
;MKPIALPDDNTDRGALLLAAKWFFDRAIKLETITRIALIGSICTEKKHPKDIDILLTIAPGTEISPIARLKRQMSGRIQRGSLGADIFLVEKGRYIGRPCRFCEPHLRVACAHDGLRCDFDRPFLCDTSHSFELKDELITSPPITLYPELQARVKIPEDVQTVLKIHLTPV
;
A
#
# COMPACT_ATOMS: atom_id res chain seq x y z
N MET A 1 15.76 22.30 16.21
CA MET A 1 14.58 21.85 15.43
C MET A 1 13.40 21.74 16.38
N LYS A 2 12.27 22.40 16.09
CA LYS A 2 11.02 22.15 16.83
C LYS A 2 10.53 20.73 16.48
N PRO A 3 10.00 19.95 17.44
CA PRO A 3 9.33 18.70 17.10
C PRO A 3 8.16 19.01 16.17
N ILE A 4 8.17 18.42 14.97
CA ILE A 4 7.02 18.48 14.07
C ILE A 4 5.96 17.58 14.68
N ALA A 5 4.78 18.14 14.96
CA ALA A 5 3.66 17.38 15.48
C ALA A 5 3.27 16.30 14.45
N LEU A 6 3.03 15.07 14.93
CA LEU A 6 2.42 14.05 14.09
C LEU A 6 1.09 14.61 13.53
N PRO A 7 0.74 14.35 12.26
CA PRO A 7 -0.53 14.76 11.71
C PRO A 7 -1.66 14.21 12.57
N ASP A 8 -2.61 15.08 12.85
CA ASP A 8 -3.79 14.79 13.64
C ASP A 8 -4.57 13.64 13.00
N ASP A 9 -4.80 12.56 13.75
CA ASP A 9 -5.59 11.42 13.33
C ASP A 9 -7.06 11.79 13.08
N ASN A 10 -7.46 13.00 13.51
CA ASN A 10 -8.74 13.59 13.16
C ASN A 10 -8.83 14.09 11.72
N THR A 11 -7.74 14.12 10.96
CA THR A 11 -7.77 14.43 9.53
C THR A 11 -7.79 13.17 8.66
N ASP A 12 -8.42 13.23 7.49
CA ASP A 12 -8.43 12.12 6.53
C ASP A 12 -7.01 11.70 6.14
N ARG A 13 -6.14 12.68 5.87
CA ARG A 13 -4.74 12.46 5.52
C ARG A 13 -3.95 11.84 6.67
N GLY A 14 -4.16 12.31 7.90
CA GLY A 14 -3.54 11.73 9.10
C GLY A 14 -3.96 10.28 9.33
N ALA A 15 -5.27 9.97 9.23
CA ALA A 15 -5.79 8.62 9.36
C ALA A 15 -5.17 7.66 8.33
N LEU A 16 -5.06 8.08 7.07
CA LEU A 16 -4.40 7.31 6.01
C LEU A 16 -2.92 7.07 6.32
N LEU A 17 -2.16 8.12 6.66
CA LEU A 17 -0.73 8.00 6.93
C LEU A 17 -0.42 7.12 8.14
N LEU A 18 -1.18 7.26 9.23
CA LEU A 18 -1.01 6.44 10.43
C LEU A 18 -1.35 4.96 10.16
N ALA A 19 -2.38 4.70 9.36
CA ALA A 19 -2.72 3.33 8.93
C ALA A 19 -1.62 2.72 8.05
N ALA A 20 -1.07 3.47 7.09
CA ALA A 20 0.04 3.00 6.27
C ALA A 20 1.32 2.81 7.08
N LYS A 21 1.62 3.67 8.05
CA LYS A 21 2.74 3.46 8.98
C LYS A 21 2.58 2.15 9.74
N TRP A 22 1.39 1.92 10.29
CA TRP A 22 1.08 0.68 11.01
C TRP A 22 1.26 -0.56 10.13
N PHE A 23 0.86 -0.47 8.86
CA PHE A 23 1.04 -1.54 7.88
C PHE A 23 2.53 -1.74 7.58
N PHE A 24 3.25 -0.67 7.27
CA PHE A 24 4.69 -0.68 6.99
C PHE A 24 5.47 -1.38 8.11
N ASP A 25 5.30 -0.96 9.36
CA ASP A 25 5.99 -1.52 10.53
C ASP A 25 5.77 -3.04 10.71
N ARG A 26 4.71 -3.60 10.13
CA ARG A 26 4.38 -5.04 10.15
C ARG A 26 4.80 -5.75 8.88
N ALA A 27 4.62 -5.11 7.73
CA ALA A 27 4.98 -5.63 6.42
C ALA A 27 6.49 -5.88 6.32
N ILE A 28 7.33 -4.99 6.86
CA ILE A 28 8.79 -5.19 6.88
C ILE A 28 9.24 -6.45 7.66
N LYS A 29 8.37 -7.06 8.46
CA LYS A 29 8.66 -8.29 9.21
C LYS A 29 8.34 -9.55 8.41
N LEU A 30 7.71 -9.42 7.24
CA LEU A 30 7.51 -10.55 6.32
C LEU A 30 8.74 -10.61 5.42
N GLU A 31 9.58 -11.62 5.63
CA GLU A 31 10.87 -11.79 4.91
C GLU A 31 10.71 -11.86 3.39
N THR A 32 9.52 -12.23 2.92
CA THR A 32 9.20 -12.35 1.50
C THR A 32 8.90 -11.00 0.82
N ILE A 33 8.74 -9.92 1.57
CA ILE A 33 8.58 -8.57 1.02
C ILE A 33 9.97 -8.01 0.68
N THR A 34 10.17 -7.68 -0.60
CA THR A 34 11.46 -7.18 -1.11
C THR A 34 11.47 -5.68 -1.34
N ARG A 35 10.30 -5.05 -1.50
CA ARG A 35 10.18 -3.59 -1.62
C ARG A 35 8.80 -3.11 -1.17
N ILE A 36 8.78 -1.98 -0.47
CA ILE A 36 7.54 -1.25 -0.13
C ILE A 36 7.68 0.17 -0.66
N ALA A 37 6.71 0.64 -1.43
CA ALA A 37 6.69 2.00 -1.94
C ALA A 37 5.29 2.63 -1.78
N LEU A 38 5.26 3.95 -1.56
CA LEU A 38 4.05 4.75 -1.67
C LEU A 38 3.92 5.28 -3.09
N ILE A 39 2.70 5.24 -3.59
CA ILE A 39 2.33 5.80 -4.89
C ILE A 39 1.07 6.66 -4.73
N GLY A 40 0.55 7.17 -5.84
CA GLY A 40 -0.73 7.87 -5.85
C GLY A 40 -0.71 9.20 -5.10
N SER A 41 -1.90 9.67 -4.71
CA SER A 41 -2.09 11.07 -4.31
C SER A 41 -1.45 11.43 -2.96
N ILE A 42 -1.15 10.44 -2.12
CA ILE A 42 -0.49 10.65 -0.82
C ILE A 42 0.93 11.19 -0.96
N CYS A 43 1.59 10.89 -2.10
CA CYS A 43 2.93 11.35 -2.43
C CYS A 43 2.99 12.83 -2.87
N THR A 44 1.86 13.54 -2.83
CA THR A 44 1.73 14.94 -3.23
C THR A 44 1.18 15.79 -2.08
N GLU A 45 1.19 17.12 -2.24
CA GLU A 45 0.61 18.09 -1.29
C GLU A 45 -0.93 18.12 -1.30
N LYS A 46 -1.59 17.13 -1.89
CA LYS A 46 -3.05 17.02 -1.88
C LYS A 46 -3.56 16.95 -0.44
N LYS A 47 -4.33 17.97 -0.04
CA LYS A 47 -4.88 18.12 1.32
C LYS A 47 -5.86 17.02 1.72
N HIS A 48 -6.67 16.56 0.77
CA HIS A 48 -7.72 15.56 1.00
C HIS A 48 -7.53 14.34 0.08
N PRO A 49 -6.49 13.51 0.33
CA PRO A 49 -6.36 12.22 -0.34
C PRO A 49 -7.51 11.31 0.10
N LYS A 50 -8.07 10.54 -0.84
CA LYS A 50 -9.17 9.60 -0.56
C LYS A 50 -8.64 8.23 -0.18
N ASP A 51 -7.49 7.86 -0.74
CA ASP A 51 -6.95 6.53 -0.60
C ASP A 51 -5.46 6.61 -0.30
N ILE A 52 -4.95 5.55 0.31
CA ILE A 52 -3.52 5.28 0.39
C ILE A 52 -3.17 4.09 -0.51
N ASP A 53 -2.29 4.37 -1.47
CA ASP A 53 -1.85 3.41 -2.47
C ASP A 53 -0.44 2.92 -2.14
N ILE A 54 -0.32 1.63 -1.86
CA ILE A 54 0.95 0.98 -1.51
C ILE A 54 1.33 -0.01 -2.61
N LEU A 55 2.51 0.17 -3.19
CA LEU A 55 3.12 -0.80 -4.08
C LEU A 55 4.00 -1.75 -3.27
N LEU A 56 3.70 -3.04 -3.34
CA LEU A 56 4.40 -4.08 -2.60
C LEU A 56 5.06 -5.05 -3.58
N THR A 57 6.39 -5.10 -3.58
CA THR A 57 7.13 -6.12 -4.33
C THR A 57 7.43 -7.30 -3.43
N ILE A 58 7.11 -8.50 -3.89
CA ILE A 58 7.22 -9.75 -3.15
C ILE A 58 8.11 -10.75 -3.89
N ALA A 59 8.72 -11.66 -3.13
CA ALA A 59 9.47 -12.79 -3.67
C ALA A 59 8.54 -13.77 -4.43
N PRO A 60 9.04 -14.49 -5.45
CA PRO A 60 8.27 -15.51 -6.14
C PRO A 60 7.68 -16.56 -5.20
N GLY A 61 6.39 -16.88 -5.36
CA GLY A 61 5.72 -17.90 -4.55
C GLY A 61 5.39 -17.45 -3.12
N THR A 62 5.45 -16.13 -2.85
CA THR A 62 5.03 -15.59 -1.56
C THR A 62 3.58 -15.92 -1.27
N GLU A 63 3.33 -16.42 -0.04
CA GLU A 63 2.00 -16.59 0.54
C GLU A 63 1.30 -15.24 0.72
N ILE A 64 0.11 -15.08 0.12
CA ILE A 64 -0.61 -13.80 0.11
C ILE A 64 -1.49 -13.60 1.35
N SER A 65 -1.85 -14.67 2.06
CA SER A 65 -2.72 -14.62 3.24
C SER A 65 -2.23 -13.64 4.34
N PRO A 66 -0.95 -13.63 4.75
CA PRO A 66 -0.44 -12.65 5.72
C PRO A 66 -0.59 -11.20 5.23
N ILE A 67 -0.32 -10.95 3.95
CA ILE A 67 -0.44 -9.62 3.34
C ILE A 67 -1.90 -9.18 3.30
N ALA A 68 -2.81 -10.06 2.87
CA ALA A 68 -4.24 -9.79 2.84
C ALA A 68 -4.80 -9.50 4.24
N ARG A 69 -4.32 -10.22 5.27
CA ARG A 69 -4.66 -9.94 6.68
C ARG A 69 -4.20 -8.54 7.09
N LEU A 70 -2.95 -8.18 6.82
CA LEU A 70 -2.43 -6.84 7.13
C LEU A 70 -3.21 -5.76 6.39
N LYS A 71 -3.56 -5.99 5.11
CA LYS A 71 -4.39 -5.08 4.31
C LYS A 71 -5.75 -4.83 4.97
N ARG A 72 -6.47 -5.89 5.36
CA ARG A 72 -7.77 -5.76 6.03
C ARG A 72 -7.66 -5.02 7.37
N GLN A 73 -6.62 -5.30 8.14
CA GLN A 73 -6.36 -4.59 9.41
C GLN A 73 -6.02 -3.12 9.19
N MET A 74 -5.28 -2.78 8.13
CA MET A 74 -5.01 -1.39 7.73
C MET A 74 -6.31 -0.69 7.33
N SER A 75 -7.12 -1.29 6.46
CA SER A 75 -8.43 -0.74 6.07
C SER A 75 -9.35 -0.53 7.28
N GLY A 76 -9.35 -1.48 8.23
CA GLY A 76 -10.10 -1.37 9.50
C GLY A 76 -9.65 -0.20 10.37
N ARG A 77 -8.39 0.21 10.30
CA ARG A 77 -7.86 1.37 11.05
C ARG A 77 -8.22 2.70 10.42
N ILE A 78 -8.50 2.72 9.12
CA ILE A 78 -8.91 3.93 8.42
C ILE A 78 -10.37 4.25 8.75
N GLN A 79 -11.28 3.26 8.69
CA GLN A 79 -12.75 3.32 8.91
C GLN A 79 -13.36 4.72 9.12
N ARG A 80 -13.20 5.57 8.09
CA ARG A 80 -13.67 6.96 8.06
C ARG A 80 -14.30 7.24 6.71
N GLY A 81 -15.63 7.23 6.68
CA GLY A 81 -16.42 7.56 5.49
C GLY A 81 -16.00 6.76 4.25
N SER A 82 -15.55 7.49 3.22
CA SER A 82 -15.17 6.95 1.91
C SER A 82 -13.67 6.69 1.73
N LEU A 83 -12.88 6.76 2.81
CA LEU A 83 -11.44 6.57 2.72
C LEU A 83 -11.08 5.09 2.48
N GLY A 84 -10.13 4.87 1.58
CA GLY A 84 -9.70 3.54 1.17
C GLY A 84 -8.20 3.28 1.33
N ALA A 85 -7.85 2.03 1.07
CA ALA A 85 -6.49 1.52 1.17
C ALA A 85 -6.30 0.44 0.11
N ASP A 86 -5.41 0.70 -0.83
CA ASP A 86 -5.08 -0.20 -1.92
C ASP A 86 -3.64 -0.68 -1.83
N ILE A 87 -3.48 -1.98 -2.06
CA ILE A 87 -2.18 -2.64 -2.11
C ILE A 87 -2.05 -3.31 -3.48
N PHE A 88 -1.02 -2.92 -4.21
CA PHE A 88 -0.67 -3.45 -5.51
C PHE A 88 0.48 -4.43 -5.35
N LEU A 89 0.28 -5.68 -5.75
CA LEU A 89 1.29 -6.73 -5.64
C LEU A 89 2.10 -6.81 -6.92
N VAL A 90 3.42 -6.81 -6.77
CA VAL A 90 4.39 -6.99 -7.85
C VAL A 90 5.26 -8.19 -7.55
N GLU A 91 5.41 -9.07 -8.53
CA GLU A 91 6.30 -10.23 -8.48
C GLU A 91 7.08 -10.31 -9.80
N LYS A 92 8.40 -10.54 -9.72
CA LYS A 92 9.29 -10.57 -10.91
C LYS A 92 9.13 -9.35 -11.84
N GLY A 93 8.96 -8.16 -11.26
CA GLY A 93 8.80 -6.91 -12.00
C GLY A 93 7.45 -6.75 -12.70
N ARG A 94 6.45 -7.59 -12.41
CA ARG A 94 5.11 -7.52 -13.00
C ARG A 94 4.06 -7.32 -11.93
N TYR A 95 3.07 -6.49 -12.23
CA TYR A 95 1.85 -6.42 -11.43
C TYR A 95 1.08 -7.73 -11.54
N ILE A 96 0.72 -8.33 -10.40
CA ILE A 96 0.00 -9.62 -10.35
C ILE A 96 -1.41 -9.50 -9.76
N GLY A 97 -1.80 -8.31 -9.30
CA GLY A 97 -3.12 -8.07 -8.70
C GLY A 97 -3.05 -7.45 -7.31
N ARG A 98 -4.09 -7.68 -6.51
CA ARG A 98 -4.27 -7.07 -5.18
C ARG A 98 -4.58 -8.13 -4.12
N PRO A 99 -4.27 -7.90 -2.84
CA PRO A 99 -4.70 -8.78 -1.77
C PRO A 99 -6.22 -8.76 -1.59
N CYS A 100 -6.80 -9.94 -1.39
CA CYS A 100 -8.23 -10.11 -1.20
C CYS A 100 -8.74 -9.32 0.02
N ARG A 101 -9.83 -8.58 -0.18
CA ARG A 101 -10.48 -7.78 0.87
C ARG A 101 -11.30 -8.62 1.86
N PHE A 102 -11.59 -9.88 1.56
CA PHE A 102 -12.38 -10.77 2.40
C PHE A 102 -11.50 -11.69 3.27
N CYS A 103 -12.05 -12.20 4.37
CA CYS A 103 -11.34 -13.10 5.28
C CYS A 103 -11.19 -14.52 4.75
N GLU A 104 -11.99 -14.90 3.75
CA GLU A 104 -11.94 -16.23 3.12
C GLU A 104 -11.81 -16.06 1.60
N PRO A 105 -10.92 -16.83 0.94
CA PRO A 105 -10.58 -16.65 -0.47
C PRO A 105 -11.50 -17.50 -1.37
N HIS A 106 -12.73 -17.05 -1.56
CA HIS A 106 -13.65 -17.66 -2.53
C HIS A 106 -14.42 -16.58 -3.30
N LEU A 107 -14.94 -16.96 -4.47
CA LEU A 107 -15.73 -16.06 -5.29
C LEU A 107 -17.03 -15.67 -4.57
N ARG A 108 -17.30 -14.37 -4.49
CA ARG A 108 -18.52 -13.80 -3.92
C ARG A 108 -19.27 -13.00 -4.98
N VAL A 109 -20.57 -12.78 -4.77
CA VAL A 109 -21.40 -11.92 -5.65
C VAL A 109 -20.78 -10.53 -5.82
N ALA A 110 -20.27 -9.95 -4.72
CA ALA A 110 -19.58 -8.67 -4.75
C ALA A 110 -18.27 -8.70 -5.58
N CYS A 111 -17.57 -9.85 -5.65
CA CYS A 111 -16.40 -9.99 -6.52
C CYS A 111 -16.83 -9.96 -8.00
N ALA A 112 -17.92 -10.66 -8.34
CA ALA A 112 -18.45 -10.69 -9.70
C ALA A 112 -18.93 -9.30 -10.15
N HIS A 113 -19.61 -8.54 -9.26
CA HIS A 113 -20.02 -7.17 -9.53
C HIS A 113 -18.82 -6.24 -9.83
N ASP A 114 -17.75 -6.38 -9.05
CA ASP A 114 -16.54 -5.56 -9.19
C ASP A 114 -15.58 -6.08 -10.29
N GLY A 115 -15.97 -7.14 -11.03
CA GLY A 115 -15.13 -7.76 -12.06
C GLY A 115 -13.83 -8.39 -11.54
N LEU A 116 -13.77 -8.71 -10.24
CA LEU A 116 -12.59 -9.29 -9.58
C LEU A 116 -12.47 -10.78 -9.89
N ARG A 117 -11.26 -11.24 -10.21
CA ARG A 117 -10.97 -12.66 -10.43
C ARG A 117 -10.17 -13.21 -9.26
N CYS A 118 -10.68 -14.27 -8.64
CA CYS A 118 -9.92 -15.00 -7.63
C CYS A 118 -8.86 -15.87 -8.32
N ASP A 119 -7.62 -15.76 -7.87
CA ASP A 119 -6.60 -16.75 -8.21
C ASP A 119 -6.74 -17.93 -7.23
N PHE A 120 -7.08 -19.10 -7.75
CA PHE A 120 -7.29 -20.30 -6.94
C PHE A 120 -5.99 -21.04 -6.62
N ASP A 121 -4.95 -20.85 -7.43
CA ASP A 121 -3.61 -21.41 -7.19
C ASP A 121 -2.84 -20.55 -6.17
N ARG A 122 -3.21 -19.27 -6.05
CA ARG A 122 -2.68 -18.34 -5.05
C ARG A 122 -3.80 -17.76 -4.17
N PRO A 123 -4.26 -18.50 -3.14
CA PRO A 123 -5.30 -18.04 -2.24
C PRO A 123 -5.05 -16.61 -1.72
N PHE A 124 -6.11 -15.80 -1.68
CA PHE A 124 -6.09 -14.38 -1.33
C PHE A 124 -5.45 -13.43 -2.35
N LEU A 125 -5.03 -13.90 -3.53
CA LEU A 125 -4.72 -13.02 -4.65
C LEU A 125 -5.99 -12.74 -5.46
N CYS A 126 -6.28 -11.45 -5.66
CA CYS A 126 -7.31 -11.00 -6.59
C CYS A 126 -6.62 -10.47 -7.84
N ASP A 127 -6.73 -11.21 -8.93
CA ASP A 127 -6.31 -10.73 -10.24
C ASP A 127 -7.27 -9.62 -10.71
N THR A 128 -6.67 -8.48 -11.01
CA THR A 128 -7.33 -7.25 -11.48
C THR A 128 -6.68 -6.72 -12.75
N SER A 129 -5.77 -7.49 -13.36
CA SER A 129 -5.04 -7.11 -14.58
C SER A 129 -5.97 -6.80 -15.76
N HIS A 130 -7.16 -7.38 -15.78
CA HIS A 130 -8.17 -7.15 -16.83
C HIS A 130 -8.88 -5.80 -16.76
N SER A 131 -8.93 -5.17 -15.58
CA SER A 131 -9.64 -3.90 -15.35
C SER A 131 -8.71 -2.77 -14.89
N PHE A 132 -7.46 -3.10 -14.60
CA PHE A 132 -6.49 -2.15 -14.07
C PHE A 132 -5.08 -2.48 -14.58
N GLU A 133 -4.41 -1.46 -15.11
CA GLU A 133 -3.02 -1.53 -15.51
C GLU A 133 -2.19 -0.60 -14.62
N LEU A 134 -1.14 -1.15 -14.02
CA LEU A 134 -0.15 -0.36 -13.31
C LEU A 134 0.99 -0.01 -14.26
N LYS A 135 1.22 1.29 -14.48
CA LYS A 135 2.31 1.76 -15.36
C LYS A 135 3.66 1.16 -14.94
N ASP A 136 4.43 0.66 -15.90
CA ASP A 136 5.77 0.11 -15.66
C ASP A 136 6.71 1.08 -14.95
N GLU A 137 6.55 2.39 -15.18
CA GLU A 137 7.31 3.42 -14.49
C GLU A 137 7.04 3.42 -12.97
N LEU A 138 5.80 3.20 -12.54
CA LEU A 138 5.47 3.08 -11.11
C LEU A 138 6.07 1.82 -10.51
N ILE A 139 6.17 0.74 -11.29
CA ILE A 139 6.80 -0.50 -10.84
C ILE A 139 8.32 -0.33 -10.73
N THR A 140 8.96 0.27 -11.73
CA THR A 140 10.42 0.38 -11.78
C THR A 140 10.95 1.51 -10.90
N SER A 141 10.26 2.65 -10.90
CA SER A 141 10.70 3.92 -10.31
C SER A 141 9.56 4.62 -9.54
N PRO A 142 9.01 4.01 -8.47
CA PRO A 142 7.92 4.62 -7.71
C PRO A 142 8.35 5.96 -7.06
N PRO A 143 7.41 6.89 -6.78
CA PRO A 143 7.73 8.21 -6.24
C PRO A 143 8.48 8.17 -4.91
N ILE A 144 8.06 7.29 -3.99
CA ILE A 144 8.68 7.13 -2.67
C ILE A 144 8.81 5.63 -2.37
N THR A 145 10.03 5.11 -2.36
CA THR A 145 10.36 3.77 -1.85
C THR A 145 10.72 3.88 -0.37
N LEU A 146 10.10 3.06 0.48
CA LEU A 146 10.31 3.05 1.94
C LEU A 146 11.21 1.92 2.42
N TYR A 147 11.27 0.82 1.66
CA TYR A 147 12.03 -0.39 1.98
C TYR A 147 12.50 -1.02 0.67
N PRO A 148 13.72 -1.58 0.56
CA PRO A 148 14.70 -1.81 1.64
C PRO A 148 15.45 -0.55 2.08
N GLU A 149 15.59 0.41 1.16
CA GLU A 149 16.20 1.70 1.41
C GLU A 149 15.20 2.79 1.07
N LEU A 150 15.23 3.87 1.85
CA LEU A 150 14.45 5.05 1.57
C LEU A 150 14.99 5.74 0.31
N GLN A 151 14.16 5.83 -0.73
CA GLN A 151 14.48 6.57 -1.95
C GLN A 151 13.27 7.39 -2.38
N ALA A 152 13.47 8.67 -2.64
CA ALA A 152 12.40 9.55 -3.12
C ALA A 152 12.79 10.25 -4.41
N ARG A 153 11.88 10.21 -5.38
CA ARG A 153 12.01 10.86 -6.70
C ARG A 153 11.16 12.11 -6.82
N VAL A 154 10.37 12.38 -5.79
CA VAL A 154 9.54 13.57 -5.63
C VAL A 154 9.89 14.24 -4.31
N LYS A 155 9.56 15.52 -4.16
CA LYS A 155 9.59 16.18 -2.86
C LYS A 155 8.59 15.46 -1.94
N ILE A 156 9.10 14.82 -0.89
CA ILE A 156 8.25 14.12 0.08
C ILE A 156 7.50 15.17 0.92
N PRO A 157 6.15 15.11 0.98
CA PRO A 157 5.39 15.96 1.89
C PRO A 157 5.87 15.83 3.35
N GLU A 158 5.90 16.94 4.09
CA GLU A 158 6.50 16.98 5.45
C GLU A 158 5.82 16.01 6.43
N ASP A 159 4.50 15.83 6.30
CA ASP A 159 3.74 14.92 7.12
C ASP A 159 4.03 13.45 6.82
N VAL A 160 4.24 13.09 5.54
CA VAL A 160 4.72 11.77 5.12
C VAL A 160 6.09 11.51 5.72
N GLN A 161 7.01 12.50 5.68
CA GLN A 161 8.34 12.36 6.27
C GLN A 161 8.24 12.07 7.77
N THR A 162 7.43 12.87 8.47
CA THR A 162 7.27 12.82 9.92
C THR A 162 6.65 11.49 10.38
N VAL A 163 5.54 11.07 9.76
CA VAL A 163 4.80 9.87 10.18
C VAL A 163 5.59 8.60 9.92
N LEU A 164 6.14 8.48 8.72
CA LEU A 164 6.83 7.27 8.31
C LEU A 164 8.27 7.22 8.85
N LYS A 165 8.66 8.23 9.66
CA LYS A 165 10.01 8.38 10.22
C LYS A 165 11.08 8.23 9.15
N ILE A 166 10.78 8.82 7.99
CA ILE A 166 11.66 8.90 6.84
C ILE A 166 12.74 9.90 7.22
N HIS A 167 13.86 9.37 7.70
CA HIS A 167 15.07 10.15 7.86
C HIS A 167 15.76 10.17 6.50
N LEU A 168 15.65 11.29 5.78
CA LEU A 168 16.53 11.53 4.64
C LEU A 168 17.96 11.53 5.17
N THR A 169 18.73 10.49 4.85
CA THR A 169 20.18 10.62 4.90
C THR A 169 20.55 11.70 3.89
N PRO A 170 21.24 12.78 4.29
CA PRO A 170 21.78 13.71 3.33
C PRO A 170 22.72 12.92 2.40
N VAL A 171 22.53 13.08 1.09
CA VAL A 171 23.51 12.66 0.07
C VAL A 171 24.71 13.59 0.16
#